data_AF-A0A6A6ZAX2-F1
#
_entry.id   AF-A0A6A6ZAX2-F1
#
_cell.length_a   1.000
_cell.length_b   1.000
_cell.length_c   1.000
_cell.angle_alpha   90.00
_cell.angle_beta   90.00
_cell.angle_gamma   90.00
#
_symmetry.space_group_name_H-M   'P 1'
#
loop_
_entity.id
_entity.type
_entity.pdbx_description
1 polymer ?
#
loop_
_entity_poly.entity_id
_entity_poly.type
_entity_poly.pdbx_seq_one_letter_code
_entity_poly.pdbx_strand_id
1 'polypeptide(L)'
;MPKGRLVDFLEQPDRFVPIFDSITSYLEPADIVKLGRVSQKLGGVYSKAQQTQWNINTALQKFFLDPIKFRNKLGEASGIISGRFALDFLDRRPT
;
A
#
# COMPACT_ATOMS: atom_id res chain seq x y z
N MET A 1 24.54 -8.62 -2.74
CA MET A 1 23.20 -8.84 -2.15
C MET A 1 23.21 -8.33 -0.71
N PRO A 2 22.12 -7.71 -0.22
CA PRO A 2 22.02 -7.35 1.20
C PRO A 2 22.16 -8.63 2.04
N LYS A 3 23.04 -8.61 3.06
CA LYS A 3 23.18 -9.71 4.02
C LYS A 3 22.07 -9.57 5.05
N GLY A 4 21.07 -10.44 4.99
CA GLY A 4 19.92 -10.49 5.89
C GLY A 4 19.12 -11.76 5.66
N ARG A 5 18.46 -12.27 6.70
CA ARG A 5 17.47 -13.35 6.57
C ARG A 5 16.27 -12.80 5.81
N LEU A 6 15.53 -13.66 5.10
CA LEU A 6 14.32 -13.25 4.36
C LEU A 6 13.32 -12.47 5.24
N VAL A 7 13.20 -12.88 6.51
CA VAL A 7 12.31 -12.23 7.49
C VAL A 7 12.72 -10.78 7.80
N ASP A 8 13.99 -10.42 7.64
CA ASP A 8 14.48 -9.07 7.93
C ASP A 8 13.88 -8.03 6.97
N PHE A 9 13.49 -8.44 5.76
CA PHE A 9 12.75 -7.57 4.81
C PHE A 9 11.32 -7.24 5.27
N LEU A 10 10.75 -8.08 6.14
CA LEU A 10 9.41 -7.91 6.71
C LEU A 10 9.44 -7.28 8.10
N GLU A 11 10.48 -7.57 8.91
CA GLU A 11 10.69 -6.97 10.24
C GLU A 11 11.18 -5.51 10.15
N GLN A 12 11.88 -5.14 9.08
CA GLN A 12 12.41 -3.78 8.86
C GLN A 12 11.82 -3.16 7.59
N PRO A 13 10.49 -2.98 7.51
CA PRO A 13 9.81 -2.58 6.29
C PRO A 13 10.27 -1.21 5.75
N ASP A 14 10.67 -0.29 6.64
CA ASP A 14 11.13 1.05 6.25
C ASP A 14 12.49 1.05 5.55
N ARG A 15 13.33 0.04 5.83
CA ARG A 15 14.68 -0.06 5.26
C ARG A 15 14.67 -0.69 3.87
N PHE A 16 13.67 -1.52 3.58
CA PHE A 16 13.64 -2.37 2.38
C PHE A 16 12.32 -2.22 1.61
N VAL A 17 11.78 -1.00 1.52
CA VAL A 17 10.45 -0.72 0.95
C VAL A 17 10.19 -1.42 -0.40
N PRO A 18 11.08 -1.37 -1.42
CA PRO A 18 10.78 -2.02 -2.70
C PRO A 18 10.67 -3.55 -2.61
N ILE A 19 11.49 -4.18 -1.75
CA ILE A 19 11.47 -5.62 -1.53
C ILE A 19 10.24 -6.01 -0.70
N PHE A 20 9.94 -5.23 0.33
CA PHE A 20 8.73 -5.37 1.14
C PHE A 20 7.47 -5.31 0.27
N ASP A 21 7.36 -4.30 -0.60
CA ASP A 21 6.22 -4.14 -1.50
C ASP A 21 6.13 -5.28 -2.50
N SER A 22 7.26 -5.71 -3.06
CA SER A 22 7.31 -6.87 -3.95
C SER A 22 6.76 -8.11 -3.28
N ILE A 23 7.20 -8.45 -2.05
CA ILE A 23 6.72 -9.62 -1.32
C ILE A 23 5.23 -9.49 -1.00
N THR A 24 4.81 -8.36 -0.44
CA THR A 24 3.44 -8.19 0.07
C THR A 24 2.40 -7.96 -1.04
N SER A 25 2.82 -7.55 -2.25
CA SER A 25 1.94 -7.47 -3.42
C SER A 25 1.36 -8.83 -3.86
N TYR A 26 2.03 -9.94 -3.55
CA TYR A 26 1.53 -11.29 -3.82
C TYR A 26 0.61 -11.84 -2.72
N LEU A 27 0.42 -11.11 -1.62
CA LEU A 27 -0.42 -11.52 -0.51
C LEU A 27 -1.78 -10.84 -0.60
N GLU A 28 -2.86 -11.56 -0.35
CA GLU A 28 -4.18 -10.96 -0.17
C GLU A 28 -4.21 -10.08 1.10
N PRO A 29 -5.15 -9.10 1.20
CA PRO A 29 -5.19 -8.21 2.36
C PRO A 29 -5.36 -8.99 3.68
N ALA A 30 -6.15 -10.07 3.65
CA ALA A 30 -6.33 -10.97 4.78
C ALA A 30 -5.03 -11.67 5.19
N ASP A 31 -4.17 -12.02 4.23
CA ASP A 31 -2.90 -12.70 4.50
C ASP A 31 -1.85 -11.74 5.06
N ILE A 32 -1.87 -10.47 4.67
CA ILE A 32 -1.06 -9.42 5.30
C ILE A 32 -1.43 -9.25 6.78
N VAL A 33 -2.74 -9.27 7.09
CA VAL A 33 -3.22 -9.20 8.49
C VAL A 33 -2.76 -10.43 9.27
N LYS A 34 -2.87 -11.64 8.69
CA LYS A 34 -2.38 -12.87 9.33
C LYS A 34 -0.87 -12.82 9.54
N LEU A 35 -0.10 -12.33 8.56
CA LEU A 35 1.35 -12.20 8.64
C LEU A 35 1.78 -11.33 9.83
N GLY A 36 1.08 -10.22 10.07
CA GLY A 36 1.34 -9.37 11.23
C GLY A 36 1.05 -10.02 12.58
N ARG A 37 0.28 -11.12 12.61
CA ARG A 37 -0.04 -11.88 13.83
C ARG A 37 0.93 -13.04 14.08
N VAL A 38 1.81 -13.36 13.13
CA VAL A 38 2.79 -14.45 13.28
C VAL A 38 3.82 -14.13 14.37
N SER A 39 4.25 -12.87 14.47
CA SER A 39 5.17 -12.42 15.52
C SER A 39 4.97 -10.95 15.85
N GLN A 40 5.34 -10.56 17.07
CA GLN A 40 5.28 -9.15 17.51
C GLN A 40 6.09 -8.22 16.59
N LYS A 41 7.22 -8.71 16.06
CA LYS A 41 8.09 -7.94 15.15
C LYS A 41 7.45 -7.69 13.78
N LEU A 42 6.48 -8.50 13.37
CA LEU A 42 5.74 -8.34 12.12
C LEU A 42 4.47 -7.50 12.29
N GLY A 43 4.14 -7.05 13.51
CA GLY A 43 2.91 -6.31 13.77
C GLY A 43 2.74 -5.03 12.92
N GLY A 44 3.83 -4.43 12.45
CA GLY A 44 3.81 -3.24 11.59
C GLY A 44 3.57 -3.50 10.09
N VAL A 45 3.58 -4.77 9.64
CA VAL A 45 3.52 -5.12 8.21
C VAL A 45 2.25 -4.61 7.54
N TYR A 46 1.09 -4.74 8.20
CA TYR A 46 -0.17 -4.26 7.64
C TYR A 46 -0.19 -2.74 7.46
N SER A 47 0.19 -1.99 8.50
CA SER A 47 0.25 -0.53 8.44
C SER A 47 1.22 -0.04 7.37
N LYS A 48 2.35 -0.74 7.17
CA LYS A 48 3.27 -0.40 6.09
C LYS A 48 2.65 -0.62 4.71
N ALA A 49 2.08 -1.81 4.46
CA ALA A 49 1.42 -2.10 3.19
C ALA A 49 0.32 -1.09 2.88
N GLN A 50 -0.43 -0.63 3.90
CA GLN A 50 -1.40 0.46 3.75
C GLN A 50 -0.77 1.77 3.28
N GLN A 51 0.39 2.15 3.82
CA GLN A 51 1.07 3.39 3.45
C GLN A 51 1.68 3.35 2.04
N THR A 52 2.13 2.19 1.58
CA THR A 52 2.84 2.04 0.30
C THR A 52 1.91 1.65 -0.84
N GLN A 53 1.02 0.67 -0.63
CA GLN A 53 0.20 0.08 -1.69
C GLN A 53 -1.22 0.67 -1.75
N TRP A 54 -1.78 1.07 -0.62
CA TRP A 54 -3.11 1.72 -0.55
C TRP A 54 -3.00 3.24 -0.37
N ASN A 55 -2.01 3.86 -1.01
CA ASN A 55 -1.84 5.30 -1.00
C ASN A 55 -2.61 5.95 -2.16
N ILE A 56 -3.80 6.46 -1.85
CA ILE A 56 -4.66 7.11 -2.85
C ILE A 56 -3.99 8.31 -3.52
N ASN A 57 -3.12 9.05 -2.81
CA ASN A 57 -2.44 10.20 -3.39
C ASN A 57 -1.46 9.73 -4.47
N THR A 58 -0.66 8.69 -4.18
CA THR A 58 0.25 8.08 -5.16
C THR A 58 -0.50 7.51 -6.36
N ALA A 59 -1.63 6.81 -6.14
CA ALA A 59 -2.44 6.26 -7.23
C ALA A 59 -2.99 7.36 -8.17
N LEU A 60 -3.39 8.50 -7.60
CA LEU A 60 -3.95 9.63 -8.34
C LEU A 60 -2.89 10.49 -9.05
N GLN A 61 -1.60 10.39 -8.71
CA GLN A 61 -0.53 11.15 -9.37
C GLN A 61 -0.44 10.90 -10.89
N LYS A 62 -0.94 9.74 -11.37
CA LYS A 62 -0.99 9.41 -12.80
C LYS A 62 -1.98 10.27 -13.58
N PHE A 63 -2.98 10.82 -12.90
CA PHE A 63 -4.09 11.56 -13.51
C PHE A 63 -4.06 13.05 -13.16
N PHE A 64 -3.52 13.39 -11.98
CA PHE A 64 -3.52 14.74 -11.45
C PHE A 64 -2.13 15.14 -10.97
N LEU A 65 -1.70 16.35 -11.35
CA LEU A 65 -0.43 16.92 -10.88
C LEU A 65 -0.41 17.10 -9.36
N ASP A 66 -1.55 17.50 -8.77
CA ASP A 66 -1.75 17.63 -7.33
C ASP A 66 -2.96 16.81 -6.87
N PRO A 67 -2.73 15.54 -6.47
CA PRO A 67 -3.77 14.65 -5.97
C PRO A 67 -4.49 15.19 -4.73
N ILE A 68 -3.80 15.92 -3.87
CA ILE A 68 -4.36 16.41 -2.61
C ILE A 68 -5.36 17.51 -2.92
N LYS A 69 -4.97 18.47 -3.77
CA LYS A 69 -5.87 19.54 -4.22
C LYS A 69 -7.08 18.97 -4.96
N PHE A 70 -6.89 17.97 -5.82
CA PHE A 70 -7.99 17.26 -6.48
C PHE A 70 -8.95 16.65 -5.45
N ARG A 71 -8.45 15.90 -4.46
CA ARG A 71 -9.28 15.27 -3.43
C ARG A 71 -10.01 16.27 -2.55
N ASN A 72 -9.38 17.40 -2.22
CA ASN A 72 -10.04 18.48 -1.48
C ASN A 72 -11.24 19.00 -2.27
N LYS A 73 -11.07 19.26 -3.57
CA LYS A 73 -12.17 19.68 -4.46
C LYS A 73 -13.23 18.60 -4.63
N LEU A 74 -12.83 17.33 -4.69
CA LEU A 74 -13.75 16.20 -4.72
C LEU A 74 -14.62 16.15 -3.45
N GLY A 75 -14.01 16.38 -2.27
CA GLY A 75 -14.71 16.47 -1.00
C GLY A 75 -15.69 17.65 -0.93
N GLU A 76 -15.27 18.84 -1.37
CA GLU A 76 -16.15 20.02 -1.48
C GLU A 76 -17.38 19.76 -2.37
N ALA A 77 -17.20 18.98 -3.44
CA ALA A 77 -18.27 18.63 -4.37
C ALA A 77 -19.09 17.41 -3.94
N SER A 78 -18.82 16.78 -2.79
CA SER A 78 -19.37 15.48 -2.39
C SER A 78 -19.21 14.40 -3.48
N GLY A 79 -18.12 14.48 -4.24
CA GLY A 79 -17.81 13.54 -5.31
C GLY A 79 -17.27 12.22 -4.78
N ILE A 80 -17.53 11.15 -5.54
CA ILE A 80 -17.02 9.81 -5.25
C ILE A 80 -16.10 9.34 -6.38
N ILE A 81 -15.09 8.55 -6.03
CA ILE A 81 -14.27 7.83 -7.01
C ILE A 81 -14.87 6.44 -7.17
N SER A 82 -15.26 6.09 -8.39
CA SER A 82 -15.92 4.81 -8.70
C SER A 82 -15.34 4.16 -9.95
N GLY A 83 -15.84 2.98 -10.29
CA GLY A 83 -15.48 2.26 -11.50
C GLY A 83 -14.13 1.57 -11.42
N ARG A 84 -13.48 1.41 -12.58
CA ARG A 84 -12.30 0.56 -12.71
C ARG A 84 -11.12 0.99 -11.84
N PHE A 85 -10.90 2.30 -11.72
CA PHE A 85 -9.86 2.84 -10.83
C PHE A 85 -10.05 2.37 -9.38
N ALA A 86 -11.28 2.45 -8.84
CA ALA A 86 -11.55 2.05 -7.46
C ALA A 86 -11.32 0.56 -7.25
N LEU A 87 -11.75 -0.27 -8.21
CA LEU A 87 -11.53 -1.72 -8.16
C LEU A 87 -10.03 -2.06 -8.21
N ASP A 88 -9.28 -1.48 -9.15
CA ASP A 88 -7.85 -1.75 -9.29
C ASP A 88 -7.04 -1.24 -8.10
N PHE A 89 -7.42 -0.10 -7.52
CA PHE A 89 -6.83 0.43 -6.30
C PHE A 89 -7.04 -0.51 -5.10
N LEU A 90 -8.27 -0.99 -4.90
CA LEU A 90 -8.59 -1.90 -3.79
C LEU A 90 -7.91 -3.27 -3.95
N ASP A 91 -7.85 -3.77 -5.18
CA ASP A 91 -7.17 -5.02 -5.53
C ASP A 91 -5.63 -4.89 -5.50
N ARG A 92 -5.09 -3.69 -5.30
CA ARG A 92 -3.65 -3.38 -5.37
C ARG A 92 -3.01 -3.80 -6.69
N ARG A 93 -3.77 -3.71 -7.79
CA ARG A 93 -3.25 -3.95 -9.13
C ARG A 93 -2.46 -2.72 -9.58
N PRO A 94 -1.30 -2.89 -10.25
CA PRO A 94 -0.62 -1.77 -10.87
C PRO A 94 -1.57 -1.14 -11.90
N THR A 95 -2.01 0.08 -11.59
CA THR A 95 -2.87 0.92 -12.45
C THR A 95 -2.08 1.62 -13.54
#